data_AF-A0A821F5F3-F1
#
_entry.id   AF-A0A821F5F3-F1
#
_cell.length_a   1.000
_cell.length_b   1.000
_cell.length_c   1.000
_cell.angle_alpha   90.00
_cell.angle_beta   90.00
_cell.angle_gamma   90.00
#
_symmetry.space_group_name_H-M   'P 1'
#
loop_
_entity.id
_entity.type
_entity.pdbx_description
1 polymer ?
#
loop_
_entity_poly.entity_id
_entity_poly.type
_entity_poly.pdbx_seq_one_letter_code
_entity_poly.pdbx_strand_id
1 'polypeptide(L)'
;LHPLELIDQRLKEFVRLHHIDLVRTANYQKHKLKDIIYEKRLFNQLSSYHLAEVQHQAIDQITTIRKKQLKIFEDLTIFEQRILCHSLPKTFDDIPIVTYQNLFGNEANKIMQELKRRKLNDQLKNYELKLQDYEDLYQTEINIFESKVMQTSLNHQHIQADIFMTLLKCYLSHYTNRLIRQIRYKEACVHVQLVRKHHRHLLSKQQIVDVYPQIIVDVPKISLNRIQLDYLSKSGPNYIRSNQSSLHSYKHQEKHVQEEHKNIMNVITRYLIREHHIPLTATIIRELSQHLETSLHQQYTIPLSYLNIYRTRKEFKLMKSIQHRLKKGNYILRETDKSGIFHIGTSVDYEKKAEAYRQKTGAYIELDSNPLRSVFDKVILLLNDLRSKKYILSWQLDKMMPKRDTVQLAYLYFIPKPHKAGTPLRPIVSSMSMPMTGISKFLDKLIRPIFDKHARSTTIIDGVDLIHRLEAYTTNGYLKPKTYFCTFDITDLYTMLPQEESLDILIEFLVQHGYQKVQNIPIDIIRKLALIVIKENVFVYEKKFYRQ
;
A
#
# COMPACT_ATOMS: atom_id res chain seq x y z
N LEU A 1 30.68 -3.30 -3.98
CA LEU A 1 29.43 -2.81 -3.37
C LEU A 1 29.62 -2.68 -1.87
N HIS A 2 29.48 -1.47 -1.34
CA HIS A 2 29.44 -1.16 0.08
C HIS A 2 28.19 -1.81 0.74
N PRO A 3 28.21 -2.19 2.04
CA PRO A 3 27.08 -2.89 2.65
C PRO A 3 25.74 -2.15 2.58
N LEU A 4 25.76 -0.80 2.57
CA LEU A 4 24.57 0.03 2.41
C LEU A 4 23.97 -0.08 0.99
N GLU A 5 24.80 -0.04 -0.05
CA GLU A 5 24.35 -0.20 -1.46
C GLU A 5 23.68 -1.57 -1.65
N LEU A 6 24.21 -2.61 -1.02
CA LEU A 6 23.64 -3.96 -1.08
C LEU A 6 22.32 -4.09 -0.31
N ILE A 7 22.03 -3.19 0.64
CA ILE A 7 20.70 -3.11 1.30
C ILE A 7 19.74 -2.32 0.41
N ASP A 8 20.16 -1.17 -0.13
CA ASP A 8 19.40 -0.34 -1.07
C ASP A 8 18.96 -1.14 -2.32
N GLN A 9 19.88 -1.83 -3.00
CA GLN A 9 19.57 -2.72 -4.13
C GLN A 9 18.52 -3.79 -3.77
N ARG A 10 18.57 -4.33 -2.53
CA ARG A 10 17.61 -5.33 -2.04
C ARG A 10 16.24 -4.72 -1.73
N LEU A 11 16.19 -3.48 -1.25
CA LEU A 11 14.93 -2.74 -1.10
C LEU A 11 14.33 -2.36 -2.45
N LYS A 12 15.16 -1.99 -3.44
CA LYS A 12 14.73 -1.72 -4.82
C LYS A 12 14.17 -2.97 -5.50
N GLU A 13 14.83 -4.13 -5.38
CA GLU A 13 14.30 -5.41 -5.88
C GLU A 13 12.98 -5.79 -5.18
N PHE A 14 12.88 -5.62 -3.85
CA PHE A 14 11.64 -5.82 -3.09
C PHE A 14 10.47 -4.98 -3.64
N VAL A 15 10.67 -3.66 -3.79
CA VAL A 15 9.65 -2.75 -4.34
C VAL A 15 9.31 -3.09 -5.80
N ARG A 16 10.30 -3.45 -6.62
CA ARG A 16 10.10 -3.84 -8.03
C ARG A 16 9.24 -5.10 -8.16
N LEU A 17 9.50 -6.13 -7.35
CA LEU A 17 8.72 -7.38 -7.31
C LEU A 17 7.29 -7.17 -6.77
N HIS A 18 7.04 -6.09 -6.03
CA HIS A 18 5.70 -5.71 -5.60
C HIS A 18 4.95 -4.94 -6.69
N HIS A 19 5.60 -3.96 -7.32
CA HIS A 19 4.94 -3.00 -8.19
C HIS A 19 4.48 -3.60 -9.53
N ILE A 20 5.30 -4.41 -10.20
CA ILE A 20 5.04 -4.88 -11.57
C ILE A 20 3.74 -5.69 -11.67
N ASP A 21 3.56 -6.69 -10.82
CA ASP A 21 2.40 -7.60 -10.93
C ASP A 21 1.14 -7.03 -10.26
N LEU A 22 1.28 -6.08 -9.31
CA LEU A 22 0.17 -5.23 -8.87
C LEU A 22 -0.38 -4.40 -10.04
N VAL A 23 0.49 -3.66 -10.74
CA VAL A 23 0.10 -2.80 -11.86
C VAL A 23 -0.55 -3.62 -12.98
N ARG A 24 0.00 -4.79 -13.32
CA ARG A 24 -0.60 -5.72 -14.30
C ARG A 24 -1.98 -6.21 -13.87
N THR A 25 -2.15 -6.65 -12.63
CA THR A 25 -3.43 -7.19 -12.12
C THR A 25 -4.49 -6.10 -11.99
N ALA A 26 -4.13 -4.95 -11.43
CA ALA A 26 -5.03 -3.80 -11.29
C ALA A 26 -5.45 -3.23 -12.65
N ASN A 27 -4.53 -3.11 -13.62
CA ASN A 27 -4.89 -2.69 -14.97
C ASN A 27 -5.77 -3.72 -15.68
N TYR A 28 -5.51 -5.03 -15.54
CA TYR A 28 -6.39 -6.05 -16.12
C TYR A 28 -7.84 -5.92 -15.60
N GLN A 29 -8.04 -5.78 -14.29
CA GLN A 29 -9.39 -5.60 -13.71
C GLN A 29 -10.03 -4.25 -14.14
N LYS A 30 -9.26 -3.15 -14.12
CA LYS A 30 -9.70 -1.82 -14.56
C LYS A 30 -10.10 -1.77 -16.03
N HIS A 31 -9.44 -2.54 -16.89
CA HIS A 31 -9.73 -2.59 -18.32
C HIS A 31 -10.79 -3.64 -18.67
N LYS A 32 -10.91 -4.76 -17.94
CA LYS A 32 -11.90 -5.83 -18.22
C LYS A 32 -13.34 -5.32 -18.41
N LEU A 33 -13.80 -4.38 -17.57
CA LEU A 33 -15.14 -3.81 -17.70
C LEU A 33 -15.25 -2.85 -18.91
N LYS A 34 -14.22 -2.03 -19.14
CA LYS A 34 -14.15 -1.10 -20.28
C LYS A 34 -14.08 -1.83 -21.62
N ASP A 35 -13.33 -2.93 -21.67
CA ASP A 35 -13.15 -3.76 -22.86
C ASP A 35 -14.49 -4.31 -23.35
N ILE A 36 -15.34 -4.81 -22.43
CA ILE A 36 -16.70 -5.31 -22.74
C ILE A 36 -17.63 -4.19 -23.23
N ILE A 37 -17.59 -3.01 -22.59
CA ILE A 37 -18.44 -1.86 -22.98
C ILE A 37 -18.04 -1.35 -24.36
N TYR A 38 -16.74 -1.26 -24.65
CA TYR A 38 -16.22 -0.78 -25.94
C TYR A 38 -16.43 -1.80 -27.06
N GLU A 39 -16.23 -3.09 -26.78
CA GLU A 39 -16.52 -4.19 -27.71
C GLU A 39 -18.01 -4.27 -28.06
N LYS A 40 -18.90 -4.13 -27.07
CA LYS A 40 -20.35 -4.05 -27.32
C LYS A 40 -20.74 -2.81 -28.13
N ARG A 41 -20.08 -1.66 -27.91
CA ARG A 41 -20.32 -0.45 -28.70
C ARG A 41 -19.90 -0.63 -30.16
N LEU A 42 -18.70 -1.17 -30.41
CA LEU A 42 -18.22 -1.47 -31.76
C LEU A 42 -19.09 -2.52 -32.45
N PHE A 43 -19.49 -3.59 -31.74
CA PHE A 43 -20.39 -4.60 -32.28
C PHE A 43 -21.74 -4.00 -32.70
N ASN A 44 -22.35 -3.16 -31.86
CA ASN A 44 -23.58 -2.45 -32.21
C ASN A 44 -23.42 -1.54 -33.44
N GLN A 45 -22.25 -0.90 -33.62
CA GLN A 45 -21.94 -0.06 -34.78
C GLN A 45 -21.61 -0.87 -36.06
N LEU A 46 -21.24 -2.14 -35.92
CA LEU A 46 -21.10 -3.07 -37.05
C LEU A 46 -22.45 -3.70 -37.41
N SER A 47 -23.33 -3.97 -36.43
CA SER A 47 -24.66 -4.57 -36.68
C SER A 47 -25.66 -3.66 -37.40
N SER A 48 -25.34 -2.37 -37.60
CA SER A 48 -26.11 -1.47 -38.48
C SER A 48 -25.77 -1.64 -39.97
N TYR A 49 -24.76 -2.46 -40.30
CA TYR A 49 -24.46 -2.88 -41.67
C TYR A 49 -25.05 -4.28 -41.90
N HIS A 50 -25.91 -4.42 -42.91
CA HIS A 50 -26.44 -5.73 -43.30
C HIS A 50 -25.36 -6.55 -44.00
N LEU A 51 -24.79 -7.52 -43.29
CA LEU A 51 -23.81 -8.46 -43.82
C LEU A 51 -24.50 -9.70 -44.41
N ALA A 52 -24.02 -10.13 -45.58
CA ALA A 52 -24.39 -11.42 -46.14
C ALA A 52 -23.79 -12.57 -45.32
N GLU A 53 -24.39 -13.77 -45.39
CA GLU A 53 -23.90 -14.95 -44.66
C GLU A 53 -22.43 -15.26 -44.97
N VAL A 54 -22.03 -15.13 -46.24
CA VAL A 54 -20.64 -15.30 -46.71
C VAL A 54 -19.67 -14.30 -46.04
N GLN A 55 -20.12 -13.08 -45.76
CA GLN A 55 -19.30 -12.08 -45.07
C GLN A 55 -19.18 -12.38 -43.57
N HIS A 56 -20.24 -12.88 -42.93
CA HIS A 56 -20.18 -13.39 -41.56
C HIS A 56 -19.20 -14.58 -41.45
N GLN A 57 -19.31 -15.56 -42.36
CA GLN A 57 -18.41 -16.72 -42.42
C GLN A 57 -16.93 -16.28 -42.57
N ALA A 58 -16.64 -15.28 -43.41
CA ALA A 58 -15.29 -14.74 -43.58
C ALA A 58 -14.76 -14.02 -42.32
N ILE A 59 -15.59 -13.25 -41.61
CA ILE A 59 -15.22 -12.62 -40.33
C ILE A 59 -14.95 -13.69 -39.26
N ASP A 60 -15.73 -14.77 -39.22
CA ASP A 60 -15.48 -15.90 -38.33
C ASP A 60 -14.20 -16.67 -38.70
N GLN A 61 -13.86 -16.80 -39.99
CA GLN A 61 -12.57 -17.32 -40.44
C GLN A 61 -11.41 -16.44 -39.98
N ILE A 62 -11.45 -15.12 -40.24
CA ILE A 62 -10.42 -14.15 -39.83
C ILE A 62 -10.22 -14.14 -38.30
N THR A 63 -11.31 -14.11 -37.52
CA THR A 63 -11.19 -14.19 -36.05
C THR A 63 -10.69 -15.57 -35.60
N THR A 64 -10.97 -16.65 -36.32
CA THR A 64 -10.48 -18.00 -36.02
C THR A 64 -8.99 -18.16 -36.31
N ILE A 65 -8.49 -17.57 -37.40
CA ILE A 65 -7.04 -17.47 -37.68
C ILE A 65 -6.35 -16.70 -36.55
N ARG A 66 -6.87 -15.53 -36.17
CA ARG A 66 -6.31 -14.72 -35.08
C ARG A 66 -6.41 -15.42 -33.70
N LYS A 67 -7.48 -16.17 -33.41
CA LYS A 67 -7.58 -17.06 -32.23
C LYS A 67 -6.49 -18.13 -32.23
N LYS A 68 -6.23 -18.79 -33.36
CA LYS A 68 -5.17 -19.83 -33.50
C LYS A 68 -3.78 -19.23 -33.33
N GLN A 69 -3.48 -18.10 -33.95
CA GLN A 69 -2.22 -17.38 -33.77
C GLN A 69 -1.98 -17.00 -32.30
N LEU A 70 -3.00 -16.42 -31.63
CA LEU A 70 -2.90 -16.01 -30.24
C LEU A 70 -2.81 -17.22 -29.28
N LYS A 71 -3.36 -18.38 -29.65
CA LYS A 71 -3.13 -19.65 -28.93
C LYS A 71 -1.67 -20.09 -29.04
N ILE A 72 -1.02 -19.92 -30.19
CA ILE A 72 0.41 -20.20 -30.40
C ILE A 72 1.26 -19.21 -29.62
N PHE A 73 0.88 -17.92 -29.55
CA PHE A 73 1.55 -16.91 -28.74
C PHE A 73 1.42 -17.17 -27.23
N GLU A 74 0.26 -17.66 -26.78
CA GLU A 74 0.06 -18.16 -25.42
C GLU A 74 0.98 -19.37 -25.13
N ASP A 75 1.11 -20.32 -26.06
CA ASP A 75 1.97 -21.49 -25.85
C ASP A 75 3.46 -21.13 -25.90
N LEU A 76 3.89 -20.20 -26.77
CA LEU A 76 5.24 -19.65 -26.80
C LEU A 76 5.56 -18.93 -25.49
N THR A 77 4.73 -17.98 -25.05
CA THR A 77 4.99 -17.27 -23.78
C THR A 77 4.97 -18.22 -22.57
N ILE A 78 4.11 -19.24 -22.56
CA ILE A 78 4.17 -20.31 -21.56
C ILE A 78 5.47 -21.14 -21.66
N PHE A 79 6.00 -21.36 -22.86
CA PHE A 79 7.27 -22.07 -23.09
C PHE A 79 8.49 -21.23 -22.68
N GLU A 80 8.52 -19.93 -22.99
CA GLU A 80 9.50 -18.98 -22.45
C GLU A 80 9.50 -18.99 -20.92
N GLN A 81 8.32 -18.95 -20.30
CA GLN A 81 8.22 -19.06 -18.85
C GLN A 81 8.68 -20.43 -18.32
N ARG A 82 8.62 -21.53 -19.10
CA ARG A 82 9.24 -22.83 -18.74
C ARG A 82 10.76 -22.82 -18.86
N ILE A 83 11.33 -22.10 -19.82
CA ILE A 83 12.78 -21.88 -19.95
C ILE A 83 13.29 -21.10 -18.74
N LEU A 84 12.68 -19.94 -18.46
CA LEU A 84 13.01 -19.05 -17.35
C LEU A 84 12.82 -19.71 -15.97
N CYS A 85 11.87 -20.63 -15.84
CA CYS A 85 11.65 -21.40 -14.61
C CYS A 85 12.42 -22.73 -14.56
N HIS A 86 13.32 -23.00 -15.51
CA HIS A 86 14.08 -24.26 -15.62
C HIS A 86 13.19 -25.52 -15.47
N SER A 87 12.05 -25.52 -16.16
CA SER A 87 10.98 -26.52 -16.04
C SER A 87 10.49 -26.99 -17.42
N LEU A 88 11.44 -27.42 -18.26
CA LEU A 88 11.17 -27.95 -19.60
C LEU A 88 10.46 -29.32 -19.55
N PRO A 89 9.76 -29.73 -20.63
CA PRO A 89 9.23 -31.09 -20.77
C PRO A 89 10.34 -32.16 -20.81
N LYS A 90 10.07 -33.36 -20.31
CA LYS A 90 11.01 -34.49 -20.31
C LYS A 90 11.56 -34.86 -21.69
N THR A 91 10.82 -34.56 -22.76
CA THR A 91 11.26 -34.78 -24.16
C THR A 91 12.51 -33.97 -24.55
N PHE A 92 13.00 -33.07 -23.69
CA PHE A 92 14.32 -32.43 -23.81
C PHE A 92 15.47 -33.22 -23.18
N ASP A 93 15.19 -34.22 -22.35
CA ASP A 93 16.20 -35.10 -21.76
C ASP A 93 16.51 -36.29 -22.68
N ASP A 94 15.53 -36.73 -23.46
CA ASP A 94 15.65 -37.79 -24.47
C ASP A 94 16.38 -37.28 -25.74
N ILE A 95 17.71 -37.14 -25.65
CA ILE A 95 18.61 -36.88 -26.79
C ILE A 95 19.55 -38.08 -26.97
N PRO A 96 19.47 -38.83 -28.08
CA PRO A 96 20.23 -40.07 -28.25
C PRO A 96 21.73 -39.81 -28.48
N ILE A 97 22.57 -40.28 -27.54
CA ILE A 97 24.03 -40.17 -27.61
C ILE A 97 24.60 -41.41 -28.35
N VAL A 98 24.54 -41.42 -29.67
CA VAL A 98 24.89 -42.63 -30.46
C VAL A 98 26.41 -42.84 -30.62
N THR A 99 27.24 -41.79 -30.49
CA THR A 99 28.58 -41.77 -31.11
C THR A 99 29.78 -41.43 -30.20
N TYR A 100 29.66 -41.45 -28.87
CA TYR A 100 30.77 -41.08 -27.97
C TYR A 100 30.96 -42.02 -26.76
N GLN A 101 31.26 -43.30 -27.02
CA GLN A 101 31.48 -44.31 -25.97
C GLN A 101 32.72 -44.06 -25.08
N ASN A 102 33.65 -43.19 -25.50
CA ASN A 102 34.95 -42.97 -24.81
C ASN A 102 35.09 -41.60 -24.12
N LEU A 103 34.04 -40.76 -24.06
CA LEU A 103 34.12 -39.44 -23.39
C LEU A 103 33.64 -39.49 -21.94
N PHE A 104 34.58 -39.54 -21.00
CA PHE A 104 34.28 -39.52 -19.56
C PHE A 104 34.32 -38.10 -18.96
N GLY A 105 33.30 -37.76 -18.16
CA GLY A 105 33.30 -36.55 -17.33
C GLY A 105 32.78 -35.27 -18.00
N ASN A 106 33.46 -34.15 -17.76
CA ASN A 106 32.92 -32.80 -18.01
C ASN A 106 32.62 -32.47 -19.48
N GLU A 107 33.27 -33.13 -20.44
CA GLU A 107 33.08 -32.82 -21.86
C GLU A 107 31.77 -33.37 -22.41
N ALA A 108 31.40 -34.61 -22.03
CA ALA A 108 30.09 -35.18 -22.35
C ALA A 108 28.94 -34.31 -21.80
N ASN A 109 29.11 -33.74 -20.60
CA ASN A 109 28.16 -32.80 -20.02
C ASN A 109 28.05 -31.49 -20.82
N LYS A 110 29.17 -30.92 -21.31
CA LYS A 110 29.16 -29.73 -22.17
C LYS A 110 28.45 -30.00 -23.51
N ILE A 111 28.76 -31.13 -24.16
CA ILE A 111 28.16 -31.53 -25.44
C ILE A 111 26.64 -31.74 -25.26
N MET A 112 26.21 -32.42 -24.19
CA MET A 112 24.79 -32.60 -23.88
C MET A 112 24.07 -31.26 -23.62
N GLN A 113 24.69 -30.32 -22.90
CA GLN A 113 24.12 -28.99 -22.69
C GLN A 113 23.95 -28.21 -24.00
N GLU A 114 24.93 -28.28 -24.90
CA GLU A 114 24.88 -27.63 -26.22
C GLU A 114 23.82 -28.25 -27.15
N LEU A 115 23.68 -29.59 -27.16
CA LEU A 115 22.61 -30.27 -27.90
C LEU A 115 21.21 -29.90 -27.37
N LYS A 116 21.02 -29.80 -26.05
CA LYS A 116 19.78 -29.28 -25.46
C LYS A 116 19.52 -27.82 -25.83
N ARG A 117 20.57 -27.01 -25.96
CA ARG A 117 20.50 -25.61 -26.41
C ARG A 117 20.00 -25.49 -27.84
N ARG A 118 20.55 -26.29 -28.76
CA ARG A 118 20.11 -26.32 -30.17
C ARG A 118 18.65 -26.73 -30.29
N LYS A 119 18.27 -27.86 -29.69
CA LYS A 119 16.87 -28.35 -29.63
C LYS A 119 15.90 -27.31 -29.06
N LEU A 120 16.35 -26.43 -28.17
CA LEU A 120 15.55 -25.34 -27.61
C LEU A 120 15.37 -24.19 -28.62
N ASN A 121 16.45 -23.76 -29.25
CA ASN A 121 16.43 -22.72 -30.28
C ASN A 121 15.59 -23.16 -31.49
N ASP A 122 15.68 -24.43 -31.89
CA ASP A 122 14.88 -25.01 -32.96
C ASP A 122 13.38 -24.98 -32.64
N GLN A 123 12.97 -25.21 -31.38
CA GLN A 123 11.58 -25.08 -30.97
C GLN A 123 11.12 -23.62 -30.89
N LEU A 124 11.94 -22.71 -30.38
CA LEU A 124 11.62 -21.26 -30.38
C LEU A 124 11.41 -20.76 -31.83
N LYS A 125 12.33 -21.08 -32.74
CA LYS A 125 12.23 -20.76 -34.17
C LYS A 125 10.98 -21.38 -34.82
N ASN A 126 10.57 -22.57 -34.40
CA ASN A 126 9.33 -23.21 -34.88
C ASN A 126 8.07 -22.46 -34.40
N TYR A 127 8.07 -21.90 -33.18
CA TYR A 127 7.01 -21.00 -32.70
C TYR A 127 7.01 -19.65 -33.45
N GLU A 128 8.18 -19.06 -33.69
CA GLU A 128 8.35 -17.80 -34.44
C GLU A 128 7.83 -17.94 -35.88
N LEU A 129 8.27 -18.97 -36.60
CA LEU A 129 7.80 -19.27 -37.96
C LEU A 129 6.28 -19.45 -38.00
N LYS A 130 5.70 -20.23 -37.08
CA LYS A 130 4.24 -20.40 -37.01
C LYS A 130 3.48 -19.12 -36.69
N LEU A 131 4.05 -18.22 -35.88
CA LEU A 131 3.42 -16.93 -35.61
C LEU A 131 3.42 -16.03 -36.85
N GLN A 132 4.46 -16.12 -37.68
CA GLN A 132 4.54 -15.48 -38.99
C GLN A 132 3.57 -16.12 -39.99
N ASP A 133 3.57 -17.45 -40.15
CA ASP A 133 2.63 -18.18 -41.03
C ASP A 133 1.17 -17.76 -40.77
N TYR A 134 0.79 -17.66 -39.50
CA TYR A 134 -0.56 -17.24 -39.08
C TYR A 134 -0.80 -15.73 -39.14
N GLU A 135 0.24 -14.89 -39.18
CA GLU A 135 0.09 -13.46 -39.52
C GLU A 135 -0.13 -13.31 -41.03
N ASP A 136 0.69 -13.97 -41.84
CA ASP A 136 0.61 -13.91 -43.31
C ASP A 136 -0.73 -14.47 -43.82
N LEU A 137 -1.23 -15.57 -43.23
CA LEU A 137 -2.59 -16.07 -43.46
C LEU A 137 -3.67 -15.05 -43.05
N TYR A 138 -3.51 -14.35 -41.92
CA TYR A 138 -4.46 -13.32 -41.48
C TYR A 138 -4.46 -12.11 -42.43
N GLN A 139 -3.28 -11.65 -42.85
CA GLN A 139 -3.14 -10.53 -43.79
C GLN A 139 -3.69 -10.93 -45.17
N THR A 140 -3.47 -12.17 -45.59
CA THR A 140 -4.06 -12.71 -46.84
C THR A 140 -5.59 -12.71 -46.78
N GLU A 141 -6.20 -13.28 -45.74
CA GLU A 141 -7.67 -13.33 -45.63
C GLU A 141 -8.32 -11.95 -45.41
N ILE A 142 -7.70 -11.04 -44.64
CA ILE A 142 -8.25 -9.69 -44.47
C ILE A 142 -8.16 -8.87 -45.77
N ASN A 143 -7.10 -9.04 -46.57
CA ASN A 143 -6.95 -8.41 -47.89
C ASN A 143 -7.90 -9.02 -48.93
N ILE A 144 -8.14 -10.33 -48.88
CA ILE A 144 -9.15 -11.00 -49.72
C ILE A 144 -10.56 -10.50 -49.36
N PHE A 145 -10.86 -10.37 -48.06
CA PHE A 145 -12.14 -9.86 -47.59
C PHE A 145 -12.36 -8.40 -47.98
N GLU A 146 -11.35 -7.54 -47.76
CA GLU A 146 -11.36 -6.14 -48.18
C GLU A 146 -11.56 -6.00 -49.69
N SER A 147 -10.83 -6.78 -50.50
CA SER A 147 -10.97 -6.80 -51.96
C SER A 147 -12.39 -7.19 -52.39
N LYS A 148 -12.98 -8.22 -51.78
CA LYS A 148 -14.36 -8.66 -52.06
C LYS A 148 -15.38 -7.58 -51.71
N VAL A 149 -15.26 -6.97 -50.53
CA VAL A 149 -16.15 -5.89 -50.06
C VAL A 149 -16.09 -4.68 -51.00
N MET A 150 -14.90 -4.29 -51.46
CA MET A 150 -14.74 -3.21 -52.43
C MET A 150 -15.28 -3.59 -53.83
N GLN A 151 -15.07 -4.82 -54.30
CA GLN A 151 -15.60 -5.28 -55.59
C GLN A 151 -17.14 -5.38 -55.63
N THR A 152 -17.80 -5.61 -54.48
CA THR A 152 -19.27 -5.63 -54.39
C THR A 152 -19.91 -4.24 -54.26
N SER A 153 -19.13 -3.16 -54.25
CA SER A 153 -19.62 -1.79 -54.03
C SER A 153 -19.74 -1.00 -55.35
N LEU A 154 -20.86 -0.30 -55.55
CA LEU A 154 -20.97 0.73 -56.59
C LEU A 154 -20.23 2.01 -56.19
N ASN A 155 -19.97 2.92 -57.14
CA ASN A 155 -19.22 4.18 -56.94
C ASN A 155 -19.66 5.04 -55.73
N HIS A 156 -20.93 4.98 -55.31
CA HIS A 156 -21.43 5.71 -54.13
C HIS A 156 -21.47 4.88 -52.83
N GLN A 157 -21.23 3.57 -52.91
CA GLN A 157 -21.18 2.65 -51.76
C GLN A 157 -19.76 2.46 -51.22
N HIS A 158 -18.70 2.73 -51.99
CA HIS A 158 -17.31 2.62 -51.53
C HIS A 158 -17.04 3.36 -50.21
N ILE A 159 -17.57 4.58 -50.03
CA ILE A 159 -17.40 5.34 -48.79
C ILE A 159 -18.01 4.59 -47.58
N GLN A 160 -19.11 3.85 -47.77
CA GLN A 160 -19.69 3.02 -46.71
C GLN A 160 -18.85 1.76 -46.45
N ALA A 161 -18.25 1.18 -47.50
CA ALA A 161 -17.31 0.06 -47.41
C ALA A 161 -16.01 0.45 -46.66
N ASP A 162 -15.43 1.62 -46.95
CA ASP A 162 -14.25 2.16 -46.26
C ASP A 162 -14.50 2.36 -44.76
N ILE A 163 -15.66 2.96 -44.41
CA ILE A 163 -16.07 3.17 -43.01
C ILE A 163 -16.29 1.82 -42.32
N PHE A 164 -16.96 0.86 -42.98
CA PHE A 164 -17.15 -0.50 -42.47
C PHE A 164 -15.82 -1.23 -42.23
N MET A 165 -14.91 -1.22 -43.22
CA MET A 165 -13.58 -1.83 -43.09
C MET A 165 -12.75 -1.18 -41.98
N THR A 166 -12.85 0.14 -41.81
CA THR A 166 -12.22 0.86 -40.69
C THR A 166 -12.78 0.43 -39.34
N LEU A 167 -14.11 0.33 -39.19
CA LEU A 167 -14.75 -0.15 -37.96
C LEU A 167 -14.39 -1.62 -37.66
N LEU A 168 -14.32 -2.47 -38.68
CA LEU A 168 -13.95 -3.88 -38.56
C LEU A 168 -12.47 -4.03 -38.14
N LYS A 169 -11.55 -3.27 -38.76
CA LYS A 169 -10.13 -3.23 -38.37
C LYS A 169 -9.96 -2.73 -36.93
N CYS A 170 -10.71 -1.72 -36.49
CA CYS A 170 -10.76 -1.28 -35.10
C CYS A 170 -11.26 -2.38 -34.14
N TYR A 171 -12.35 -3.09 -34.49
CA TYR A 171 -12.90 -4.18 -33.71
C TYR A 171 -11.92 -5.36 -33.57
N LEU A 172 -11.32 -5.81 -34.69
CA LEU A 172 -10.33 -6.90 -34.69
C LEU A 172 -9.05 -6.54 -33.92
N SER A 173 -8.62 -5.27 -33.98
CA SER A 173 -7.50 -4.76 -33.17
C SER A 173 -7.84 -4.75 -31.68
N HIS A 174 -9.01 -4.26 -31.28
CA HIS A 174 -9.44 -4.30 -29.87
C HIS A 174 -9.60 -5.73 -29.35
N TYR A 175 -10.20 -6.61 -30.14
CA TYR A 175 -10.36 -8.04 -29.85
C TYR A 175 -9.01 -8.72 -29.60
N THR A 176 -8.05 -8.49 -30.49
CA THR A 176 -6.66 -8.97 -30.38
C THR A 176 -5.99 -8.44 -29.11
N ASN A 177 -6.08 -7.13 -28.86
CA ASN A 177 -5.53 -6.49 -27.67
C ASN A 177 -6.14 -7.01 -26.35
N ARG A 178 -7.45 -7.28 -26.33
CA ARG A 178 -8.15 -7.90 -25.18
C ARG A 178 -7.65 -9.32 -24.93
N LEU A 179 -7.46 -10.13 -25.98
CA LEU A 179 -6.88 -11.46 -25.85
C LEU A 179 -5.41 -11.42 -25.39
N ILE A 180 -4.59 -10.49 -25.91
CA ILE A 180 -3.22 -10.29 -25.41
C ILE A 180 -3.23 -9.92 -23.92
N ARG A 181 -4.16 -9.07 -23.45
CA ARG A 181 -4.33 -8.78 -22.01
C ARG A 181 -4.65 -10.04 -21.20
N GLN A 182 -5.50 -10.93 -21.72
CA GLN A 182 -5.78 -12.22 -21.08
C GLN A 182 -4.56 -13.16 -21.09
N ILE A 183 -3.80 -13.21 -22.19
CA ILE A 183 -2.57 -14.01 -22.30
C ILE A 183 -1.52 -13.51 -21.32
N ARG A 184 -1.28 -12.20 -21.19
CA ARG A 184 -0.35 -11.65 -20.19
C ARG A 184 -0.79 -11.92 -18.74
N TYR A 185 -2.10 -11.97 -18.47
CA TYR A 185 -2.62 -12.42 -17.18
C TYR A 185 -2.36 -13.92 -16.95
N LYS A 186 -2.61 -14.77 -17.95
CA LYS A 186 -2.32 -16.21 -17.88
C LYS A 186 -0.83 -16.52 -17.80
N GLU A 187 0.02 -15.79 -18.53
CA GLU A 187 1.49 -15.85 -18.48
C GLU A 187 1.95 -15.58 -17.06
N ALA A 188 1.46 -14.50 -16.43
CA ALA A 188 1.70 -14.24 -15.02
C ALA A 188 1.22 -15.42 -14.17
N CYS A 189 0.01 -15.94 -14.35
CA CYS A 189 -0.50 -17.11 -13.63
C CYS A 189 0.30 -18.41 -13.87
N VAL A 190 0.94 -18.59 -15.03
CA VAL A 190 1.67 -19.81 -15.42
C VAL A 190 3.14 -19.72 -15.03
N HIS A 191 3.81 -18.58 -15.17
CA HIS A 191 5.05 -18.28 -14.44
C HIS A 191 4.80 -18.52 -12.94
N VAL A 192 3.68 -17.99 -12.43
CA VAL A 192 3.24 -18.20 -11.06
C VAL A 192 3.09 -19.67 -10.71
N GLN A 193 2.80 -20.58 -11.65
CA GLN A 193 2.70 -22.04 -11.42
C GLN A 193 4.01 -22.81 -11.68
N LEU A 194 4.85 -22.40 -12.62
CA LEU A 194 6.06 -23.12 -13.04
C LEU A 194 7.19 -22.96 -12.01
N VAL A 195 7.38 -21.75 -11.50
CA VAL A 195 8.26 -21.48 -10.35
C VAL A 195 7.89 -22.38 -9.16
N ARG A 196 6.62 -22.78 -9.02
CA ARG A 196 6.19 -23.74 -7.98
C ARG A 196 6.74 -25.14 -8.20
N LYS A 197 6.64 -25.63 -9.43
CA LYS A 197 6.95 -27.03 -9.75
C LYS A 197 8.46 -27.27 -9.69
N HIS A 198 9.26 -26.32 -10.21
CA HIS A 198 10.72 -26.34 -10.10
C HIS A 198 11.18 -26.36 -8.63
N HIS A 199 10.62 -25.48 -7.79
CA HIS A 199 10.99 -25.42 -6.37
C HIS A 199 10.56 -26.63 -5.53
N ARG A 200 9.64 -27.49 -6.00
CA ARG A 200 9.38 -28.77 -5.32
C ARG A 200 10.53 -29.77 -5.50
N HIS A 201 11.20 -29.77 -6.65
CA HIS A 201 12.39 -30.61 -6.87
C HIS A 201 13.62 -30.08 -6.13
N LEU A 202 13.74 -28.76 -5.91
CA LEU A 202 14.82 -28.15 -5.13
C LEU A 202 14.69 -28.31 -3.60
N LEU A 203 13.64 -28.96 -3.07
CA LEU A 203 13.46 -29.13 -1.63
C LEU A 203 14.47 -30.07 -0.96
N SER A 204 15.37 -30.71 -1.71
CA SER A 204 16.56 -31.36 -1.16
C SER A 204 17.69 -30.39 -0.77
N LYS A 205 17.74 -29.17 -1.35
CA LYS A 205 18.77 -28.16 -1.08
C LYS A 205 18.22 -26.73 -0.98
N GLN A 206 17.76 -26.42 0.24
CA GLN A 206 17.64 -25.10 0.90
C GLN A 206 17.53 -23.82 0.00
N GLN A 207 16.36 -23.18 -0.10
CA GLN A 207 15.70 -22.30 0.90
C GLN A 207 16.08 -20.78 0.87
N ILE A 208 15.24 -19.92 0.24
CA ILE A 208 15.04 -18.50 0.63
C ILE A 208 13.59 -18.32 1.25
N VAL A 209 13.04 -17.13 1.62
CA VAL A 209 11.67 -16.86 2.24
C VAL A 209 11.07 -15.49 1.69
N ASP A 210 9.75 -15.13 1.49
CA ASP A 210 9.00 -13.86 0.99
C ASP A 210 7.87 -13.46 2.03
N VAL A 211 7.06 -12.36 2.01
CA VAL A 211 6.93 -11.16 1.12
C VAL A 211 5.57 -11.07 0.37
N TYR A 212 4.69 -10.06 0.53
CA TYR A 212 3.82 -9.41 -0.49
C TYR A 212 2.87 -8.31 0.07
N PRO A 213 2.76 -7.14 -0.59
CA PRO A 213 1.53 -6.34 -0.72
C PRO A 213 1.22 -6.03 -2.20
N GLN A 214 -0.02 -5.82 -2.64
CA GLN A 214 -1.32 -5.86 -1.96
C GLN A 214 -2.14 -7.01 -2.58
N ILE A 215 -3.29 -7.35 -1.97
CA ILE A 215 -4.27 -8.24 -2.58
C ILE A 215 -5.62 -7.54 -2.67
N ILE A 216 -6.29 -7.70 -3.82
CA ILE A 216 -7.69 -7.35 -3.99
C ILE A 216 -8.49 -8.25 -3.05
N VAL A 217 -9.31 -7.67 -2.19
CA VAL A 217 -10.07 -8.44 -1.19
C VAL A 217 -11.12 -9.27 -1.91
N ASP A 218 -10.81 -10.55 -2.15
CA ASP A 218 -11.83 -11.60 -2.26
C ASP A 218 -12.50 -11.71 -0.88
N VAL A 219 -13.50 -10.85 -0.67
CA VAL A 219 -14.44 -10.97 0.44
C VAL A 219 -15.06 -12.37 0.30
N PRO A 220 -15.14 -13.18 1.37
CA PRO A 220 -15.87 -14.45 1.31
C PRO A 220 -17.32 -14.17 0.86
N LYS A 221 -18.05 -15.19 0.39
CA LYS A 221 -19.47 -15.05 0.00
C LYS A 221 -20.40 -14.87 1.22
N ILE A 222 -20.16 -13.81 1.99
CA ILE A 222 -21.06 -13.25 2.99
C ILE A 222 -21.97 -12.28 2.24
N SER A 223 -23.28 -12.41 2.39
CA SER A 223 -24.30 -11.55 1.79
C SER A 223 -24.36 -10.19 2.49
N LEU A 224 -23.26 -9.44 2.45
CA LEU A 224 -23.19 -8.09 3.01
C LEU A 224 -24.05 -7.13 2.18
N ASN A 225 -24.96 -6.43 2.86
CA ASN A 225 -25.81 -5.44 2.23
C ASN A 225 -25.02 -4.17 1.88
N ARG A 226 -25.64 -3.27 1.10
CA ARG A 226 -25.01 -2.04 0.60
C ARG A 226 -24.45 -1.14 1.72
N ILE A 227 -25.06 -1.15 2.90
CA ILE A 227 -24.62 -0.36 4.07
C ILE A 227 -23.39 -0.99 4.72
N GLN A 228 -23.36 -2.33 4.85
CA GLN A 228 -22.22 -3.07 5.39
C GLN A 228 -20.98 -2.98 4.48
N LEU A 229 -21.17 -2.93 3.15
CA LEU A 229 -20.09 -2.70 2.19
C LEU A 229 -19.55 -1.25 2.25
N ASP A 230 -20.44 -0.26 2.38
CA ASP A 230 -20.06 1.16 2.56
C ASP A 230 -19.37 1.41 3.92
N TYR A 231 -19.71 0.64 4.95
CA TYR A 231 -19.02 0.63 6.23
C TYR A 231 -17.60 0.05 6.12
N LEU A 232 -17.43 -1.11 5.47
CA LEU A 232 -16.11 -1.74 5.31
C LEU A 232 -15.15 -0.89 4.46
N SER A 233 -15.64 -0.18 3.45
CA SER A 233 -14.79 0.70 2.63
C SER A 233 -14.33 1.98 3.36
N LYS A 234 -15.06 2.41 4.40
CA LYS A 234 -14.76 3.61 5.20
C LYS A 234 -14.10 3.33 6.56
N SER A 235 -14.28 2.14 7.11
CA SER A 235 -13.87 1.80 8.49
C SER A 235 -13.22 0.42 8.65
N GLY A 236 -13.05 -0.34 7.56
CA GLY A 236 -12.34 -1.63 7.58
C GLY A 236 -10.83 -1.49 7.80
N PRO A 237 -10.12 -2.60 8.09
CA PRO A 237 -8.66 -2.60 8.17
C PRO A 237 -8.03 -2.30 6.80
N ASN A 238 -7.20 -1.25 6.73
CA ASN A 238 -6.51 -0.82 5.51
C ASN A 238 -5.62 -1.90 4.85
N TYR A 239 -5.32 -2.99 5.55
CA TYR A 239 -4.57 -4.13 5.06
C TYR A 239 -4.87 -5.37 5.92
N ILE A 240 -5.50 -6.38 5.32
CA ILE A 240 -5.52 -7.75 5.89
C ILE A 240 -4.29 -8.46 5.32
N ARG A 241 -3.48 -9.09 6.18
CA ARG A 241 -2.33 -9.88 5.72
C ARG A 241 -2.81 -11.13 5.02
N SER A 242 -2.68 -11.17 3.70
CA SER A 242 -2.91 -12.39 2.93
C SER A 242 -1.83 -13.44 3.21
N ASN A 243 -2.06 -14.21 4.28
CA ASN A 243 -1.55 -15.55 4.49
C ASN A 243 -0.01 -15.69 4.53
N GLN A 244 0.71 -14.70 5.07
CA GLN A 244 2.09 -14.93 5.55
C GLN A 244 2.11 -15.79 6.84
N SER A 245 0.96 -15.85 7.53
CA SER A 245 0.71 -16.57 8.77
C SER A 245 0.85 -18.09 8.67
N SER A 246 0.54 -18.71 7.53
CA SER A 246 0.71 -20.17 7.36
C SER A 246 2.17 -20.66 7.36
N LEU A 247 3.15 -19.75 7.32
CA LEU A 247 4.57 -20.07 7.60
C LEU A 247 4.92 -20.08 9.10
N HIS A 248 3.98 -19.74 9.98
CA HIS A 248 4.10 -19.88 11.42
C HIS A 248 3.36 -21.14 11.90
N SER A 249 3.68 -21.62 13.11
CA SER A 249 2.99 -22.78 13.67
C SER A 249 1.50 -22.52 13.86
N TYR A 250 0.67 -23.57 13.88
CA TYR A 250 -0.78 -23.47 14.08
C TYR A 250 -1.14 -22.59 15.29
N LYS A 251 -0.45 -22.79 16.42
CA LYS A 251 -0.59 -21.98 17.66
C LYS A 251 -0.30 -20.46 17.48
N HIS A 252 0.49 -20.08 16.48
CA HIS A 252 0.67 -18.66 16.08
C HIS A 252 -0.42 -18.17 15.12
N GLN A 253 -0.92 -19.04 14.22
CA GLN A 253 -2.03 -18.72 13.32
C GLN A 253 -3.32 -18.48 14.12
N GLU A 254 -3.63 -19.40 15.04
CA GLU A 254 -4.73 -19.35 15.99
C GLU A 254 -4.70 -18.06 16.83
N LYS A 255 -3.55 -17.74 17.43
CA LYS A 255 -3.36 -16.48 18.16
C LYS A 255 -3.58 -15.25 17.28
N HIS A 256 -3.09 -15.24 16.03
CA HIS A 256 -3.32 -14.12 15.12
C HIS A 256 -4.80 -13.99 14.69
N VAL A 257 -5.51 -15.10 14.47
CA VAL A 257 -6.96 -15.08 14.20
C VAL A 257 -7.72 -14.51 15.39
N GLN A 258 -7.39 -14.94 16.62
CA GLN A 258 -7.98 -14.38 17.85
C GLN A 258 -7.69 -12.88 18.02
N GLU A 259 -6.47 -12.43 17.69
CA GLU A 259 -6.10 -11.01 17.73
C GLU A 259 -6.83 -10.16 16.66
N GLU A 260 -6.88 -10.61 15.40
CA GLU A 260 -7.62 -9.89 14.34
C GLU A 260 -9.14 -9.91 14.56
N HIS A 261 -9.71 -11.05 14.95
CA HIS A 261 -11.13 -11.17 15.31
C HIS A 261 -11.50 -10.18 16.41
N LYS A 262 -10.75 -10.21 17.52
CA LYS A 262 -10.93 -9.28 18.65
C LYS A 262 -10.80 -7.84 18.20
N ASN A 263 -9.86 -7.49 17.32
CA ASN A 263 -9.69 -6.12 16.83
C ASN A 263 -10.88 -5.67 15.97
N ILE A 264 -11.33 -6.49 15.01
CA ILE A 264 -12.45 -6.19 14.11
C ILE A 264 -13.77 -6.12 14.89
N MET A 265 -14.06 -7.10 15.75
CA MET A 265 -15.25 -7.09 16.61
C MET A 265 -15.27 -5.88 17.53
N ASN A 266 -14.13 -5.50 18.12
CA ASN A 266 -14.06 -4.28 18.93
C ASN A 266 -14.40 -3.02 18.12
N VAL A 267 -14.07 -2.92 16.83
CA VAL A 267 -14.47 -1.78 15.98
C VAL A 267 -15.96 -1.81 15.69
N ILE A 268 -16.48 -2.93 15.18
CA ILE A 268 -17.90 -3.11 14.81
C ILE A 268 -18.80 -2.87 16.01
N THR A 269 -18.57 -3.55 17.13
CA THR A 269 -19.43 -3.45 18.31
C THR A 269 -19.40 -2.06 18.96
N ARG A 270 -18.25 -1.34 18.93
CA ARG A 270 -18.19 0.07 19.38
C ARG A 270 -19.02 1.00 18.50
N TYR A 271 -19.20 0.69 17.21
CA TYR A 271 -20.05 1.46 16.31
C TYR A 271 -21.54 1.13 16.53
N LEU A 272 -21.91 -0.16 16.54
CA LEU A 272 -23.30 -0.60 16.70
C LEU A 272 -23.95 -0.16 18.03
N ILE A 273 -23.18 -0.10 19.13
CA ILE A 273 -23.67 0.43 20.42
C ILE A 273 -23.93 1.94 20.37
N ARG A 274 -23.09 2.70 19.64
CA ARG A 274 -23.10 4.17 19.67
C ARG A 274 -24.10 4.79 18.71
N GLU A 275 -24.08 4.34 17.46
CA GLU A 275 -24.87 4.95 16.38
C GLU A 275 -26.23 4.24 16.17
N HIS A 276 -26.38 3.01 16.68
CA HIS A 276 -27.58 2.17 16.48
C HIS A 276 -28.12 1.54 17.78
N HIS A 277 -27.51 1.84 18.94
CA HIS A 277 -27.92 1.36 20.27
C HIS A 277 -28.15 -0.16 20.41
N ILE A 278 -27.50 -0.98 19.58
CA ILE A 278 -27.67 -2.43 19.60
C ILE A 278 -26.96 -3.03 20.82
N PRO A 279 -27.64 -3.81 21.69
CA PRO A 279 -27.03 -4.45 22.84
C PRO A 279 -25.94 -5.47 22.46
N LEU A 280 -24.90 -5.57 23.27
CA LEU A 280 -23.83 -6.58 23.17
C LEU A 280 -24.34 -8.03 23.13
N THR A 281 -25.51 -8.28 23.73
CA THR A 281 -26.19 -9.57 23.81
C THR A 281 -27.07 -9.89 22.59
N ALA A 282 -27.21 -8.98 21.63
CA ALA A 282 -28.03 -9.20 20.45
C ALA A 282 -27.51 -10.38 19.60
N THR A 283 -28.42 -11.25 19.17
CA THR A 283 -28.12 -12.44 18.35
C THR A 283 -27.29 -12.10 17.11
N ILE A 284 -27.63 -11.01 16.42
CA ILE A 284 -26.88 -10.46 15.27
C ILE A 284 -25.39 -10.23 15.57
N ILE A 285 -25.00 -9.80 16.78
CA ILE A 285 -23.59 -9.58 17.12
C ILE A 285 -22.88 -10.91 17.37
N ARG A 286 -23.55 -11.88 18.00
CA ARG A 286 -23.04 -13.24 18.20
C ARG A 286 -22.86 -13.98 16.87
N GLU A 287 -23.85 -13.90 15.99
CA GLU A 287 -23.82 -14.51 14.65
C GLU A 287 -22.74 -13.88 13.77
N LEU A 288 -22.61 -12.55 13.78
CA LEU A 288 -21.53 -11.85 13.08
C LEU A 288 -20.15 -12.23 13.64
N SER A 289 -20.03 -12.37 14.97
CA SER A 289 -18.80 -12.84 15.62
C SER A 289 -18.40 -14.23 15.14
N GLN A 290 -19.33 -15.19 15.10
CA GLN A 290 -19.07 -16.57 14.69
C GLN A 290 -18.78 -16.69 13.19
N HIS A 291 -19.50 -15.94 12.35
CA HIS A 291 -19.20 -15.89 10.90
C HIS A 291 -17.84 -15.26 10.60
N LEU A 292 -17.47 -14.20 11.33
CA LEU A 292 -16.14 -13.57 11.20
C LEU A 292 -15.03 -14.51 11.65
N GLU A 293 -15.19 -15.17 12.80
CA GLU A 293 -14.24 -16.15 13.34
C GLU A 293 -14.03 -17.31 12.36
N THR A 294 -15.12 -17.88 11.87
CA THR A 294 -15.11 -18.94 10.84
C THR A 294 -14.43 -18.47 9.55
N SER A 295 -14.73 -17.25 9.09
CA SER A 295 -14.14 -16.67 7.87
C SER A 295 -12.64 -16.40 8.01
N LEU A 296 -12.20 -15.89 9.17
CA LEU A 296 -10.78 -15.68 9.47
C LEU A 296 -10.04 -17.01 9.58
N HIS A 297 -10.58 -18.00 10.30
CA HIS A 297 -10.01 -19.34 10.35
C HIS A 297 -9.90 -19.95 8.95
N GLN A 298 -10.92 -19.82 8.09
CA GLN A 298 -10.84 -20.27 6.69
C GLN A 298 -9.72 -19.53 5.94
N GLN A 299 -9.68 -18.20 5.94
CA GLN A 299 -8.66 -17.42 5.23
C GLN A 299 -7.22 -17.68 5.72
N TYR A 300 -7.03 -17.96 7.01
CA TYR A 300 -5.72 -18.25 7.61
C TYR A 300 -5.29 -19.73 7.48
N THR A 301 -6.23 -20.67 7.38
CA THR A 301 -5.93 -22.12 7.23
C THR A 301 -5.95 -22.62 5.78
N ILE A 302 -6.56 -21.88 4.84
CA ILE A 302 -6.45 -22.16 3.39
C ILE A 302 -4.96 -22.28 3.03
N PRO A 303 -4.51 -23.43 2.48
CA PRO A 303 -3.11 -23.60 2.13
C PRO A 303 -2.68 -22.58 1.09
N LEU A 304 -1.60 -21.84 1.38
CA LEU A 304 -0.92 -21.04 0.37
C LEU A 304 -0.64 -21.91 -0.86
N SER A 305 -1.23 -21.55 -2.00
CA SER A 305 -0.89 -22.21 -3.26
C SER A 305 0.61 -21.99 -3.56
N TYR A 306 1.35 -22.96 -4.09
CA TYR A 306 2.81 -23.03 -3.81
C TYR A 306 3.68 -21.82 -4.25
N LEU A 307 3.33 -20.93 -5.19
CA LEU A 307 4.08 -19.65 -5.38
C LEU A 307 3.57 -18.58 -4.43
N ASN A 308 2.37 -18.67 -3.90
CA ASN A 308 2.08 -17.91 -2.69
C ASN A 308 2.85 -18.53 -1.49
N ILE A 309 3.47 -19.73 -1.60
CA ILE A 309 4.56 -20.23 -0.72
C ILE A 309 5.97 -19.83 -1.20
N TYR A 310 6.31 -19.77 -2.50
CA TYR A 310 7.65 -19.36 -2.97
C TYR A 310 7.84 -17.85 -3.19
N ARG A 311 6.71 -17.15 -3.26
CA ARG A 311 6.36 -15.75 -2.95
C ARG A 311 5.29 -15.76 -1.86
N THR A 312 5.46 -16.63 -0.86
CA THR A 312 6.06 -16.34 0.45
C THR A 312 7.47 -17.01 0.69
N ARG A 313 8.34 -17.30 -0.33
CA ARG A 313 9.75 -17.82 -0.19
C ARG A 313 11.02 -17.21 -0.95
N LYS A 314 11.16 -15.88 -1.17
CA LYS A 314 12.33 -15.05 -1.65
C LYS A 314 12.59 -13.66 -0.93
N GLU A 315 11.62 -12.75 -0.72
CA GLU A 315 11.63 -11.38 -0.09
C GLU A 315 11.63 -11.26 1.48
N PHE A 316 11.35 -12.30 2.28
CA PHE A 316 11.37 -12.36 3.76
C PHE A 316 12.67 -12.94 4.29
N LYS A 317 13.44 -13.68 3.49
CA LYS A 317 14.89 -13.80 3.68
C LYS A 317 15.65 -12.75 2.92
N LEU A 318 15.04 -12.05 1.95
CA LEU A 318 15.46 -10.67 1.68
C LEU A 318 15.27 -9.84 2.96
N MET A 319 14.10 -9.86 3.61
CA MET A 319 13.83 -9.17 4.89
C MET A 319 14.70 -9.67 6.05
N LYS A 320 14.93 -10.99 6.23
CA LYS A 320 15.82 -11.53 7.26
C LYS A 320 17.28 -11.25 6.91
N SER A 321 17.66 -11.17 5.64
CA SER A 321 19.02 -10.73 5.24
C SER A 321 19.18 -9.21 5.42
N ILE A 322 18.14 -8.40 5.19
CA ILE A 322 18.10 -6.98 5.51
C ILE A 322 18.20 -6.83 7.04
N GLN A 323 17.29 -7.42 7.82
CA GLN A 323 17.34 -7.44 9.29
C GLN A 323 18.69 -7.94 9.84
N HIS A 324 19.27 -8.99 9.26
CA HIS A 324 20.58 -9.51 9.66
C HIS A 324 21.72 -8.56 9.28
N ARG A 325 21.69 -7.90 8.11
CA ARG A 325 22.71 -6.92 7.69
C ARG A 325 22.59 -5.62 8.48
N LEU A 326 21.37 -5.15 8.75
CA LEU A 326 21.08 -4.04 9.65
C LEU A 326 21.63 -4.33 11.05
N LYS A 327 21.35 -5.52 11.61
CA LYS A 327 21.91 -5.94 12.91
C LYS A 327 23.43 -6.15 12.88
N LYS A 328 24.00 -6.79 11.85
CA LYS A 328 25.45 -7.10 11.78
C LYS A 328 26.30 -5.85 11.55
N GLY A 329 25.79 -4.87 10.81
CA GLY A 329 26.48 -3.60 10.55
C GLY A 329 26.08 -2.45 11.48
N ASN A 330 25.26 -2.70 12.50
CA ASN A 330 24.61 -1.67 13.33
C ASN A 330 24.06 -0.52 12.47
N TYR A 331 23.23 -0.83 11.47
CA TYR A 331 22.58 0.14 10.60
C TYR A 331 21.14 0.39 11.03
N ILE A 332 20.74 1.67 11.03
CA ILE A 332 19.39 2.13 11.32
C ILE A 332 18.67 2.44 10.01
N LEU A 333 17.47 1.86 9.86
CA LEU A 333 16.52 2.13 8.77
C LEU A 333 15.38 2.99 9.35
N ARG A 334 15.10 4.15 8.76
CA ARG A 334 14.01 5.06 9.17
C ARG A 334 13.29 5.65 7.96
N GLU A 335 12.01 5.97 8.13
CA GLU A 335 11.28 6.86 7.23
C GLU A 335 11.82 8.29 7.34
N THR A 336 11.76 9.05 6.24
CA THR A 336 12.35 10.40 6.13
C THR A 336 11.33 11.52 6.18
N ASP A 337 11.73 12.65 6.76
CA ASP A 337 10.94 13.88 6.81
C ASP A 337 10.65 14.45 5.41
N LYS A 338 9.37 14.75 5.16
CA LYS A 338 8.77 15.31 3.93
C LYS A 338 8.97 14.55 2.61
N SER A 339 9.79 13.51 2.55
CA SER A 339 10.31 12.96 1.29
C SER A 339 9.83 11.55 0.94
N GLY A 340 9.11 10.86 1.84
CA GLY A 340 8.44 9.57 1.54
C GLY A 340 9.38 8.39 1.25
N ILE A 341 10.69 8.57 1.41
CA ILE A 341 11.72 7.54 1.20
C ILE A 341 12.20 6.96 2.54
N PHE A 342 13.05 5.95 2.46
CA PHE A 342 13.78 5.43 3.62
C PHE A 342 15.23 5.95 3.62
N HIS A 343 15.72 6.31 4.80
CA HIS A 343 17.13 6.56 5.07
C HIS A 343 17.75 5.33 5.73
N ILE A 344 18.99 5.02 5.34
CA ILE A 344 19.84 4.01 5.99
C ILE A 344 21.13 4.70 6.43
N GLY A 345 21.42 4.66 7.72
CA GLY A 345 22.65 5.19 8.32
C GLY A 345 23.25 4.21 9.34
N THR A 346 24.38 4.55 9.94
CA THR A 346 24.90 3.80 11.10
C THR A 346 24.20 4.24 12.38
N SER A 347 24.10 3.34 13.35
CA SER A 347 23.61 3.63 14.70
C SER A 347 24.44 4.75 15.33
N VAL A 348 25.77 4.69 15.18
CA VAL A 348 26.71 5.70 15.69
C VAL A 348 26.48 7.11 15.12
N ASP A 349 26.22 7.27 13.82
CA ASP A 349 25.90 8.59 13.24
C ASP A 349 24.53 9.10 13.73
N TYR A 350 23.53 8.20 13.80
CA TYR A 350 22.20 8.52 14.29
C TYR A 350 22.19 8.93 15.77
N GLU A 351 22.89 8.17 16.62
CA GLU A 351 23.08 8.45 18.06
C GLU A 351 23.86 9.76 18.25
N LYS A 352 24.96 9.98 17.53
CA LYS A 352 25.73 11.23 17.58
C LYS A 352 24.88 12.44 17.17
N LYS A 353 24.04 12.32 16.15
CA LYS A 353 23.12 13.38 15.70
C LYS A 353 21.95 13.59 16.66
N ALA A 354 21.45 12.54 17.29
CA ALA A 354 20.41 12.63 18.31
C ALA A 354 20.97 13.34 19.55
N GLU A 355 22.16 12.97 20.01
CA GLU A 355 22.81 13.58 21.16
C GLU A 355 23.19 15.04 20.90
N ALA A 356 23.78 15.36 19.75
CA ALA A 356 24.05 16.74 19.35
C ALA A 356 22.77 17.59 19.31
N TYR A 357 21.61 17.00 18.95
CA TYR A 357 20.32 17.68 19.05
C TYR A 357 19.91 17.94 20.50
N ARG A 358 20.00 16.94 21.40
CA ARG A 358 19.67 17.09 22.83
C ARG A 358 20.53 18.15 23.51
N GLN A 359 21.84 18.13 23.24
CA GLN A 359 22.79 19.09 23.80
C GLN A 359 22.56 20.51 23.25
N LYS A 360 22.21 20.66 21.96
CA LYS A 360 21.87 21.96 21.37
C LYS A 360 20.64 22.59 22.03
N THR A 361 19.60 21.82 22.33
CA THR A 361 18.34 22.37 22.86
C THR A 361 18.31 22.46 24.38
N GLY A 362 19.03 21.60 25.10
CA GLY A 362 18.94 21.49 26.57
C GLY A 362 17.54 21.07 27.08
N ALA A 363 16.60 20.79 26.19
CA ALA A 363 15.17 20.75 26.47
C ALA A 363 14.67 19.40 27.03
N TYR A 364 15.56 18.58 27.59
CA TYR A 364 15.23 17.25 28.10
C TYR A 364 15.95 16.96 29.42
N ILE A 365 15.19 16.78 30.49
CA ILE A 365 15.69 16.44 31.84
C ILE A 365 15.53 14.94 32.05
N GLU A 366 16.60 14.22 32.38
CA GLU A 366 16.54 12.80 32.72
C GLU A 366 15.88 12.58 34.09
N LEU A 367 15.17 11.46 34.27
CA LEU A 367 14.42 11.12 35.49
C LEU A 367 14.88 9.76 36.03
N ASP A 368 15.16 9.68 37.33
CA ASP A 368 15.71 8.49 38.00
C ASP A 368 14.78 7.26 37.99
N SER A 369 13.48 7.49 37.77
CA SER A 369 12.44 6.45 37.87
C SER A 369 11.31 6.66 36.88
N ASN A 370 10.52 5.60 36.65
CA ASN A 370 9.42 5.59 35.69
C ASN A 370 8.24 6.49 36.15
N PRO A 371 7.97 7.62 35.47
CA PRO A 371 6.96 8.58 35.94
C PRO A 371 5.52 8.19 35.59
N LEU A 372 5.28 7.06 34.91
CA LEU A 372 3.96 6.72 34.35
C LEU A 372 2.83 6.71 35.38
N ARG A 373 3.09 6.20 36.59
CA ARG A 373 2.07 6.12 37.65
C ARG A 373 1.87 7.47 38.32
N SER A 374 2.94 8.18 38.71
CA SER A 374 2.79 9.51 39.31
C SER A 374 2.10 10.52 38.38
N VAL A 375 2.32 10.47 37.06
CA VAL A 375 1.57 11.30 36.09
C VAL A 375 0.12 10.82 35.91
N PHE A 376 -0.13 9.51 35.90
CA PHE A 376 -1.48 8.95 35.84
C PHE A 376 -2.32 9.36 37.05
N ASP A 377 -1.76 9.26 38.25
CA ASP A 377 -2.42 9.60 39.50
C ASP A 377 -2.65 11.12 39.61
N LYS A 378 -1.67 11.96 39.22
CA LYS A 378 -1.84 13.42 39.08
C LYS A 378 -3.01 13.80 38.16
N VAL A 379 -3.12 13.17 36.99
CA VAL A 379 -4.21 13.43 36.04
C VAL A 379 -5.57 13.04 36.62
N ILE A 380 -5.67 11.89 37.30
CA ILE A 380 -6.90 11.46 37.95
C ILE A 380 -7.31 12.40 39.10
N LEU A 381 -6.36 12.79 39.95
CA LEU A 381 -6.60 13.71 41.06
C LEU A 381 -7.11 15.08 40.55
N LEU A 382 -6.46 15.66 39.54
CA LEU A 382 -6.90 16.91 38.91
C LEU A 382 -8.33 16.76 38.35
N LEU A 383 -8.59 15.74 37.54
CA LEU A 383 -9.88 15.57 36.89
C LEU A 383 -11.02 15.32 37.90
N ASN A 384 -10.75 14.61 38.99
CA ASN A 384 -11.73 14.39 40.06
C ASN A 384 -11.98 15.66 40.89
N ASP A 385 -10.97 16.48 41.17
CA ASP A 385 -11.10 17.79 41.84
C ASP A 385 -11.93 18.77 41.00
N LEU A 386 -11.68 18.84 39.70
CA LEU A 386 -12.46 19.65 38.77
C LEU A 386 -13.92 19.16 38.68
N ARG A 387 -14.17 17.86 38.83
CA ARG A 387 -15.53 17.29 38.84
C ARG A 387 -16.26 17.58 40.15
N SER A 388 -15.62 17.43 41.31
CA SER A 388 -16.24 17.65 42.62
C SER A 388 -16.62 19.13 42.82
N LYS A 389 -15.76 20.05 42.38
CA LYS A 389 -16.00 21.49 42.35
C LYS A 389 -16.94 21.95 41.22
N LYS A 390 -17.51 21.01 40.45
CA LYS A 390 -18.46 21.23 39.35
C LYS A 390 -17.94 22.10 38.19
N TYR A 391 -16.62 22.29 38.06
CA TYR A 391 -16.00 22.99 36.93
C TYR A 391 -16.12 22.22 35.61
N ILE A 392 -16.26 20.89 35.66
CA ILE A 392 -16.48 20.04 34.49
C ILE A 392 -17.71 19.13 34.64
N LEU A 393 -18.39 18.89 33.52
CA LEU A 393 -19.53 17.99 33.39
C LEU A 393 -19.07 16.52 33.30
N SER A 394 -19.97 15.57 33.60
CA SER A 394 -19.61 14.14 33.58
C SER A 394 -19.09 13.71 32.21
N TRP A 395 -19.77 14.10 31.13
CA TRP A 395 -19.31 13.76 29.78
C TRP A 395 -17.93 14.36 29.45
N GLN A 396 -17.54 15.50 30.04
CA GLN A 396 -16.21 16.09 29.84
C GLN A 396 -15.13 15.27 30.56
N LEU A 397 -15.42 14.84 31.80
CA LEU A 397 -14.61 13.88 32.55
C LEU A 397 -14.43 12.58 31.74
N ASP A 398 -15.50 12.01 31.19
CA ASP A 398 -15.49 10.76 30.42
C ASP A 398 -14.67 10.82 29.11
N LYS A 399 -14.45 12.02 28.54
CA LYS A 399 -13.56 12.21 27.39
C LYS A 399 -12.09 12.41 27.79
N MET A 400 -11.83 12.95 28.98
CA MET A 400 -10.49 13.27 29.46
C MET A 400 -9.82 12.17 30.29
N MET A 401 -10.61 11.34 30.98
CA MET A 401 -10.14 10.32 31.93
C MET A 401 -9.26 9.25 31.25
N PRO A 402 -8.00 9.05 31.70
CA PRO A 402 -7.15 7.99 31.16
C PRO A 402 -7.59 6.60 31.60
N LYS A 403 -7.39 5.60 30.72
CA LYS A 403 -7.73 4.20 31.00
C LYS A 403 -6.53 3.44 31.54
N ARG A 404 -6.67 2.87 32.75
CA ARG A 404 -5.60 2.17 33.48
C ARG A 404 -4.89 1.07 32.67
N ASP A 405 -5.66 0.37 31.83
CA ASP A 405 -5.20 -0.84 31.10
C ASP A 405 -4.52 -0.51 29.76
N THR A 406 -4.71 0.71 29.23
CA THR A 406 -4.14 1.13 27.95
C THR A 406 -3.11 2.25 28.10
N VAL A 407 -2.86 2.74 29.32
CA VAL A 407 -1.96 3.88 29.55
C VAL A 407 -0.49 3.47 29.45
N GLN A 408 0.30 4.24 28.70
CA GLN A 408 1.71 3.99 28.42
C GLN A 408 2.47 5.32 28.40
N LEU A 409 3.78 5.30 28.65
CA LEU A 409 4.62 6.48 28.38
C LEU A 409 4.72 6.72 26.88
N ALA A 410 4.97 7.97 26.50
CA ALA A 410 5.47 8.25 25.16
C ALA A 410 6.89 7.68 24.98
N TYR A 411 7.32 7.57 23.73
CA TYR A 411 8.72 7.35 23.40
C TYR A 411 9.20 8.43 22.44
N LEU A 412 10.44 8.90 22.66
CA LEU A 412 11.15 9.76 21.72
C LEU A 412 11.85 8.89 20.68
N TYR A 413 11.74 9.27 19.41
CA TYR A 413 12.56 8.76 18.33
C TYR A 413 12.88 9.89 17.35
N PHE A 414 13.86 9.66 16.48
CA PHE A 414 14.31 10.68 15.54
C PHE A 414 14.08 10.26 14.07
N ILE A 415 13.59 11.19 13.25
CA ILE A 415 13.43 10.99 11.79
C ILE A 415 14.49 11.81 11.01
N PRO A 416 15.19 11.21 10.03
CA PRO A 416 16.16 11.93 9.19
C PRO A 416 15.51 12.93 8.23
N LYS A 417 16.17 14.09 8.04
CA LYS A 417 15.75 15.18 7.15
C LYS A 417 16.69 15.27 5.94
N PRO A 418 16.60 14.37 4.92
CA PRO A 418 17.56 14.32 3.81
C PRO A 418 17.53 15.57 2.93
N HIS A 419 16.47 16.39 3.01
CA HIS A 419 16.33 17.67 2.32
C HIS A 419 17.06 18.84 3.03
N LYS A 420 17.81 18.61 4.13
CA LYS A 420 18.72 19.60 4.73
C LYS A 420 20.15 19.02 4.79
N ALA A 421 21.15 19.88 4.56
CA ALA A 421 22.56 19.50 4.48
C ALA A 421 23.03 18.74 5.74
N GLY A 422 23.86 17.70 5.54
CA GLY A 422 24.29 16.79 6.60
C GLY A 422 23.26 15.73 7.03
N THR A 423 22.03 15.80 6.52
CA THR A 423 20.89 14.96 6.97
C THR A 423 20.72 15.02 8.50
N PRO A 424 20.30 16.17 9.05
CA PRO A 424 20.02 16.31 10.47
C PRO A 424 18.77 15.52 10.85
N LEU A 425 18.58 15.33 12.15
CA LEU A 425 17.44 14.62 12.71
C LEU A 425 16.35 15.60 13.19
N ARG A 426 15.08 15.18 13.16
CA ARG A 426 13.97 15.80 13.91
C ARG A 426 13.53 14.86 15.03
N PRO A 427 13.36 15.33 16.28
CA PRO A 427 12.71 14.55 17.34
C PRO A 427 11.21 14.38 17.09
N ILE A 428 10.67 13.22 17.44
CA ILE A 428 9.23 12.93 17.47
C ILE A 428 8.93 12.22 18.79
N VAL A 429 8.04 12.79 19.61
CA VAL A 429 7.54 12.19 20.85
C VAL A 429 6.18 11.55 20.57
N SER A 430 6.09 10.22 20.66
CA SER A 430 4.89 9.45 20.29
C SER A 430 3.97 9.22 21.49
N SER A 431 3.04 10.15 21.74
CA SER A 431 2.23 10.26 22.97
C SER A 431 0.78 9.76 22.85
N MET A 432 0.51 8.77 21.99
CA MET A 432 -0.85 8.32 21.66
C MET A 432 -1.65 7.71 22.83
N SER A 433 -0.97 7.24 23.88
CA SER A 433 -1.55 6.46 24.99
C SER A 433 -1.19 7.02 26.38
N MET A 434 -0.77 8.28 26.47
CA MET A 434 -0.36 8.90 27.74
C MET A 434 -1.56 9.31 28.62
N PRO A 435 -1.35 9.53 29.94
CA PRO A 435 -2.41 9.97 30.85
C PRO A 435 -3.14 11.24 30.38
N MET A 436 -2.41 12.24 29.90
CA MET A 436 -2.96 13.53 29.50
C MET A 436 -3.44 13.59 28.04
N THR A 437 -3.36 12.50 27.27
CA THR A 437 -3.82 12.47 25.86
C THR A 437 -5.33 12.73 25.73
N GLY A 438 -6.14 12.38 26.74
CA GLY A 438 -7.56 12.72 26.81
C GLY A 438 -7.78 14.22 26.98
N ILE A 439 -7.06 14.85 27.92
CA ILE A 439 -7.09 16.31 28.17
C ILE A 439 -6.63 17.07 26.92
N SER A 440 -5.50 16.70 26.32
CA SER A 440 -4.97 17.33 25.11
C SER A 440 -5.98 17.32 23.94
N LYS A 441 -6.63 16.17 23.68
CA LYS A 441 -7.67 16.04 22.64
C LYS A 441 -8.98 16.77 22.98
N PHE A 442 -9.24 17.02 24.25
CA PHE A 442 -10.38 17.81 24.69
C PHE A 442 -10.09 19.32 24.54
N LEU A 443 -8.92 19.78 24.97
CA LEU A 443 -8.47 21.16 24.82
C LEU A 443 -8.36 21.61 23.36
N ASP A 444 -7.80 20.78 22.48
CA ASP A 444 -7.77 21.08 21.04
C ASP A 444 -9.20 21.31 20.51
N LYS A 445 -10.14 20.40 20.80
CA LYS A 445 -11.55 20.58 20.40
C LYS A 445 -12.25 21.78 21.03
N LEU A 446 -11.80 22.23 22.20
CA LEU A 446 -12.35 23.37 22.92
C LEU A 446 -11.84 24.71 22.34
N ILE A 447 -10.54 24.77 21.99
CA ILE A 447 -9.82 25.99 21.64
C ILE A 447 -9.71 26.17 20.12
N ARG A 448 -9.56 25.08 19.34
CA ARG A 448 -9.40 25.10 17.87
C ARG A 448 -10.43 25.98 17.17
N PRO A 449 -11.75 25.90 17.45
CA PRO A 449 -12.72 26.76 16.76
C PRO A 449 -12.58 28.25 17.07
N ILE A 450 -12.03 28.60 18.25
CA ILE A 450 -11.75 30.00 18.63
C ILE A 450 -10.46 30.47 17.94
N PHE A 451 -9.40 29.66 17.99
CA PHE A 451 -8.17 29.92 17.25
C PHE A 451 -8.46 30.12 15.76
N ASP A 452 -9.15 29.18 15.13
CA ASP A 452 -9.48 29.26 13.71
C ASP A 452 -10.34 30.50 13.41
N LYS A 453 -11.39 30.79 14.20
CA LYS A 453 -12.24 31.98 14.03
C LYS A 453 -11.44 33.30 14.04
N HIS A 454 -10.47 33.44 14.94
CA HIS A 454 -9.79 34.71 15.17
C HIS A 454 -8.44 34.84 14.44
N ALA A 455 -7.71 33.74 14.24
CA ALA A 455 -6.41 33.69 13.56
C ALA A 455 -6.49 33.29 12.08
N ARG A 456 -7.69 33.05 11.51
CA ARG A 456 -7.82 32.68 10.08
C ARG A 456 -7.19 33.69 9.14
N SER A 457 -7.27 34.99 9.43
CA SER A 457 -6.72 36.04 8.56
C SER A 457 -5.20 35.87 8.35
N THR A 458 -4.46 35.61 9.42
CA THR A 458 -3.00 35.44 9.41
C THR A 458 -2.54 34.00 9.16
N THR A 459 -3.39 33.00 9.41
CA THR A 459 -3.03 31.58 9.30
C THR A 459 -3.32 30.99 7.91
N ILE A 460 -2.28 30.47 7.27
CA ILE A 460 -2.37 29.68 6.04
C ILE A 460 -2.48 28.20 6.41
N ILE A 461 -3.48 27.50 5.88
CA ILE A 461 -3.82 26.11 6.22
C ILE A 461 -2.98 25.12 5.40
N ASP A 462 -2.93 25.32 4.08
CA ASP A 462 -2.22 24.46 3.14
C ASP A 462 -1.81 25.22 1.85
N GLY A 463 -1.28 24.49 0.86
CA GLY A 463 -0.85 25.07 -0.41
C GLY A 463 -2.00 25.57 -1.31
N VAL A 464 -3.22 25.07 -1.14
CA VAL A 464 -4.40 25.51 -1.91
C VAL A 464 -4.94 26.81 -1.32
N ASP A 465 -5.00 26.91 0.01
CA ASP A 465 -5.29 28.16 0.72
C ASP A 465 -4.25 29.26 0.40
N LEU A 466 -2.96 28.90 0.31
CA LEU A 466 -1.92 29.83 -0.15
C LEU A 466 -2.18 30.36 -1.57
N ILE A 467 -2.54 29.48 -2.52
CA ILE A 467 -2.81 29.87 -3.91
C ILE A 467 -3.99 30.84 -3.99
N HIS A 468 -5.15 30.49 -3.41
CA HIS A 468 -6.33 31.37 -3.42
C HIS A 468 -6.07 32.72 -2.75
N ARG A 469 -5.22 32.76 -1.71
CA ARG A 469 -4.78 34.01 -1.06
C ARG A 469 -3.92 34.87 -1.98
N LEU A 470 -2.97 34.27 -2.70
CA LEU A 470 -2.11 34.98 -3.64
C LEU A 470 -2.89 35.47 -4.87
N GLU A 471 -3.86 34.69 -5.35
CA GLU A 471 -4.81 35.11 -6.38
C GLU A 471 -5.62 36.33 -5.93
N ALA A 472 -6.23 36.29 -4.75
CA ALA A 472 -6.96 37.43 -4.19
C ALA A 472 -6.04 38.66 -3.97
N TYR A 473 -4.81 38.46 -3.50
CA TYR A 473 -3.82 39.53 -3.32
C TYR A 473 -3.36 40.14 -4.66
N THR A 474 -3.38 39.36 -5.74
CA THR A 474 -3.10 39.80 -7.11
C THR A 474 -4.28 40.57 -7.70
N THR A 475 -5.49 40.04 -7.60
CA THR A 475 -6.73 40.68 -8.08
C THR A 475 -6.99 42.03 -7.40
N ASN A 476 -6.63 42.16 -6.12
CA ASN A 476 -6.69 43.43 -5.39
C ASN A 476 -5.54 44.41 -5.73
N GLY A 477 -4.67 44.09 -6.69
CA GLY A 477 -3.58 44.96 -7.14
C GLY A 477 -2.41 45.12 -6.14
N TYR A 478 -2.31 44.25 -5.13
CA TYR A 478 -1.24 44.32 -4.13
C TYR A 478 0.04 43.60 -4.56
N LEU A 479 -0.07 42.56 -5.41
CA LEU A 479 1.10 41.94 -6.05
C LEU A 479 1.61 42.85 -7.18
N LYS A 480 2.77 43.47 -6.98
CA LYS A 480 3.41 44.42 -7.91
C LYS A 480 4.81 43.93 -8.28
N PRO A 481 5.42 44.41 -9.39
CA PRO A 481 6.80 44.06 -9.75
C PRO A 481 7.89 44.44 -8.71
N LYS A 482 7.53 45.21 -7.68
CA LYS A 482 8.38 45.58 -6.54
C LYS A 482 8.01 44.86 -5.23
N THR A 483 7.09 43.88 -5.27
CA THR A 483 6.69 43.09 -4.10
C THR A 483 7.72 41.99 -3.85
N TYR A 484 8.39 42.03 -2.69
CA TYR A 484 9.35 41.02 -2.27
C TYR A 484 8.68 39.93 -1.41
N PHE A 485 9.09 38.68 -1.60
CA PHE A 485 8.68 37.55 -0.76
C PHE A 485 9.76 37.24 0.28
N CYS A 486 9.49 37.55 1.54
CA CYS A 486 10.34 37.18 2.67
C CYS A 486 9.85 35.86 3.30
N THR A 487 10.77 34.98 3.69
CA THR A 487 10.43 33.72 4.39
C THR A 487 11.29 33.56 5.63
N PHE A 488 10.70 33.01 6.70
CA PHE A 488 11.34 32.80 8.00
C PHE A 488 11.04 31.36 8.47
N ASP A 489 12.08 30.57 8.76
CA ASP A 489 11.97 29.18 9.25
C ASP A 489 12.31 29.13 10.74
N ILE A 490 11.30 28.98 11.61
CA ILE A 490 11.54 28.93 13.08
C ILE A 490 12.19 27.58 13.42
N THR A 491 13.47 27.63 13.79
CA THR A 491 14.23 26.43 14.16
C THR A 491 13.73 25.87 15.50
N ASP A 492 13.45 24.56 15.51
CA ASP A 492 13.25 23.76 16.73
C ASP A 492 12.15 24.25 17.70
N LEU A 493 11.15 24.96 17.15
CA LEU A 493 9.98 25.55 17.84
C LEU A 493 9.47 24.70 19.02
N TYR A 494 9.12 23.43 18.80
CA TYR A 494 8.51 22.57 19.83
C TYR A 494 9.39 22.34 21.07
N THR A 495 10.72 22.46 20.97
CA THR A 495 11.65 22.34 22.10
C THR A 495 12.09 23.69 22.67
N MET A 496 11.81 24.80 21.96
CA MET A 496 12.25 26.16 22.32
C MET A 496 11.09 27.05 22.81
N LEU A 497 9.85 26.55 22.80
CA LEU A 497 8.67 27.27 23.30
C LEU A 497 8.74 27.45 24.83
N PRO A 498 8.77 28.69 25.35
CA PRO A 498 8.76 28.95 26.79
C PRO A 498 7.42 28.52 27.41
N GLN A 499 7.47 27.63 28.42
CA GLN A 499 6.30 26.84 28.80
C GLN A 499 5.24 27.60 29.61
N GLU A 500 5.62 28.59 30.43
CA GLU A 500 4.62 29.38 31.18
C GLU A 500 4.06 30.50 30.30
N GLU A 501 4.92 31.18 29.56
CA GLU A 501 4.55 32.23 28.64
C GLU A 501 3.62 31.70 27.54
N SER A 502 3.82 30.46 27.07
CA SER A 502 2.86 29.79 26.16
C SER A 502 1.49 29.52 26.80
N LEU A 503 1.42 29.36 28.12
CA LEU A 503 0.16 29.20 28.85
C LEU A 503 -0.51 30.55 29.12
N ASP A 504 0.26 31.59 29.39
CA ASP A 504 -0.27 32.94 29.62
C ASP A 504 -0.75 33.58 28.31
N ILE A 505 -0.02 33.43 27.20
CA ILE A 505 -0.46 33.82 25.84
C ILE A 505 -1.81 33.14 25.47
N LEU A 506 -2.01 31.88 25.88
CA LEU A 506 -3.30 31.19 25.66
C LEU A 506 -4.45 31.85 26.44
N ILE A 507 -4.20 32.33 27.66
CA ILE A 507 -5.22 33.00 28.48
C ILE A 507 -5.44 34.44 28.00
N GLU A 508 -4.39 35.18 27.67
CA GLU A 508 -4.46 36.51 27.06
C GLU A 508 -5.27 36.47 25.76
N PHE A 509 -5.01 35.53 24.86
CA PHE A 509 -5.77 35.32 23.62
C PHE A 509 -7.27 35.08 23.87
N LEU A 510 -7.62 34.27 24.88
CA LEU A 510 -9.02 34.03 25.24
C LEU A 510 -9.67 35.28 25.83
N VAL A 511 -8.99 35.99 26.74
CA VAL A 511 -9.49 37.22 27.37
C VAL A 511 -9.66 38.35 26.34
N GLN A 512 -8.67 38.56 25.45
CA GLN A 512 -8.70 39.57 24.38
C GLN A 512 -9.86 39.36 23.41
N HIS A 513 -10.34 38.13 23.25
CA HIS A 513 -11.50 37.80 22.42
C HIS A 513 -12.80 37.59 23.22
N GLY A 514 -12.83 38.02 24.50
CA GLY A 514 -14.03 38.09 25.33
C GLY A 514 -14.41 36.79 26.06
N TYR A 515 -13.56 35.76 26.03
CA TYR A 515 -13.85 34.46 26.63
C TYR A 515 -13.41 34.41 28.10
N GLN A 516 -14.35 34.59 29.03
CA GLN A 516 -14.15 34.25 30.46
C GLN A 516 -14.36 32.74 30.74
N LYS A 517 -15.13 32.05 29.89
CA LYS A 517 -15.39 30.60 29.93
C LYS A 517 -15.53 30.08 28.50
N VAL A 518 -15.19 28.80 28.27
CA VAL A 518 -15.43 28.10 27.00
C VAL A 518 -16.16 26.79 27.29
N GLN A 519 -17.32 26.56 26.66
CA GLN A 519 -18.22 25.41 26.93
C GLN A 519 -18.41 25.14 28.45
N ASN A 520 -18.74 26.22 29.18
CA ASN A 520 -18.91 26.29 30.64
C ASN A 520 -17.64 26.13 31.50
N ILE A 521 -16.48 25.79 30.92
CA ILE A 521 -15.21 25.66 31.64
C ILE A 521 -14.53 27.05 31.76
N PRO A 522 -14.21 27.52 32.98
CA PRO A 522 -13.50 28.80 33.17
C PRO A 522 -12.07 28.79 32.64
N ILE A 523 -11.55 29.96 32.25
CA ILE A 523 -10.21 30.11 31.67
C ILE A 523 -9.06 29.68 32.61
N ASP A 524 -9.19 29.84 33.93
CA ASP A 524 -8.16 29.34 34.87
C ASP A 524 -8.12 27.79 34.90
N ILE A 525 -9.27 27.13 34.70
CA ILE A 525 -9.37 25.68 34.55
C ILE A 525 -8.78 25.25 33.20
N ILE A 526 -8.95 26.05 32.13
CA ILE A 526 -8.26 25.84 30.85
C ILE A 526 -6.73 25.95 31.04
N ARG A 527 -6.21 26.96 31.77
CA ARG A 527 -4.76 27.04 32.08
C ARG A 527 -4.28 25.82 32.87
N LYS A 528 -5.04 25.37 33.89
CA LYS A 528 -4.69 24.17 34.70
C LYS A 528 -4.65 22.88 33.86
N LEU A 529 -5.62 22.70 32.96
CA LEU A 529 -5.67 21.56 32.04
C LEU A 529 -4.55 21.62 30.99
N ALA A 530 -4.20 22.81 30.50
CA ALA A 530 -3.08 22.99 29.57
C ALA A 530 -1.71 22.80 30.26
N LEU A 531 -1.56 23.31 31.50
CA LEU A 531 -0.35 23.18 32.33
C LEU A 531 0.04 21.71 32.53
N ILE A 532 -0.91 20.83 32.90
CA ILE A 532 -0.59 19.40 33.07
C ILE A 532 -0.27 18.70 31.74
N VAL A 533 -0.81 19.18 30.61
CA VAL A 533 -0.48 18.65 29.27
C VAL A 533 0.96 19.02 28.87
N ILE A 534 1.42 20.23 29.19
CA ILE A 534 2.76 20.71 28.86
C ILE A 534 3.81 20.16 29.85
N LYS A 535 3.59 20.31 31.17
CA LYS A 535 4.59 19.98 32.22
C LYS A 535 4.83 18.49 32.46
N GLU A 536 3.85 17.65 32.18
CA GLU A 536 3.99 16.20 32.36
C GLU A 536 4.22 15.48 31.02
N ASN A 537 4.87 16.16 30.06
CA ASN A 537 5.36 15.59 28.81
C ASN A 537 6.57 14.67 29.07
N VAL A 538 6.28 13.49 29.61
CA VAL A 538 7.28 12.47 30.00
C VAL A 538 7.35 11.29 29.02
N PHE A 539 8.56 10.86 28.69
CA PHE A 539 8.80 9.85 27.65
C PHE A 539 10.02 8.98 27.93
N VAL A 540 10.13 7.87 27.19
CA VAL A 540 11.28 6.96 27.19
C VAL A 540 12.19 7.24 26.00
N TYR A 541 13.51 7.25 26.22
CA TYR A 541 14.53 7.23 25.17
C TYR A 541 15.73 6.38 25.61
N GLU A 542 16.20 5.46 24.77
CA GLU A 542 17.25 4.48 25.09
C GLU A 542 17.13 3.86 26.50
N LYS A 543 15.91 3.42 26.84
CA LYS A 543 15.51 2.81 28.13
C LYS A 543 15.55 3.75 29.36
N LYS A 544 16.09 4.96 29.24
CA LYS A 544 16.03 6.03 30.26
C LYS A 544 14.70 6.81 30.17
N PHE A 545 14.31 7.45 31.26
CA PHE A 545 13.10 8.28 31.35
C PHE A 545 13.46 9.77 31.30
N TYR A 546 12.62 10.59 30.68
CA TYR A 546 12.85 12.03 30.56
C TYR A 546 11.55 12.82 30.71
N ARG A 547 11.67 14.10 31.08
CA ARG A 547 10.67 15.16 30.91
C ARG A 547 11.18 16.18 29.88
N GLN A 548 10.27 16.79 29.11
CA GLN A 548 10.50 18.01 28.34
C GLN A 548 9.96 19.24 29.07
#